data_AF-A0AAW0SDY7-F1
#
_entry.id   AF-A0AAW0SDY7-F1
#
_cell.length_a   1.000
_cell.length_b   1.000
_cell.length_c   1.000
_cell.angle_alpha   90.00
_cell.angle_beta   90.00
_cell.angle_gamma   90.00
#
_symmetry.space_group_name_H-M   'P 1'
#
loop_
_entity.id
_entity.type
_entity.pdbx_description
1 polymer ?
#
loop_
_entity_poly.entity_id
_entity_poly.type
_entity_poly.pdbx_seq_one_letter_code
_entity_poly.pdbx_strand_id
1 'polypeptide(L)'
;MKEVKGLGERLCGLEQLMHDAAYVVQEQSNFSQALLKNQDRAGKVNDPSIFPDLCTSHRKNLMHMLKNHQKLQDIKRRCIKAKEELSENLHVRLKWIMYIERRLYEADTRVSMHQESVRCLAGLLQVVEQIHRAPRVYAAAVTEVARRHAFSRAFLQWASELSSQSGEVWRREVEARRGFSQDFSTHFLASLFPGMEDLPP
;
A
#
# COMPACT_ATOMS: atom_id res chain seq x y z
N MET A 1 19.02 6.36 21.77
CA MET A 1 18.54 5.27 22.66
C MET A 1 19.65 4.23 22.72
N LYS A 2 20.34 4.07 23.86
CA LYS A 2 21.31 2.98 23.99
C LYS A 2 20.52 1.67 23.97
N GLU A 3 20.98 0.70 23.18
CA GLU A 3 20.46 -0.68 23.19
C GLU A 3 20.26 -1.14 24.65
N VAL A 4 19.25 -1.97 24.92
CA VAL A 4 19.19 -2.67 26.21
C VAL A 4 20.29 -3.73 26.22
N LYS A 5 21.55 -3.29 26.24
CA LYS A 5 22.69 -4.19 26.36
C LYS A 5 22.48 -4.99 27.64
N GLY A 6 22.56 -6.32 27.51
CA GLY A 6 22.40 -7.24 28.62
C GLY A 6 20.94 -7.52 29.04
N LEU A 7 19.89 -7.11 28.31
CA LEU A 7 18.52 -7.56 28.66
C LEU A 7 18.40 -9.09 28.59
N GLY A 8 18.93 -9.68 27.51
CA GLY A 8 18.95 -11.13 27.33
C GLY A 8 19.70 -11.82 28.46
N GLU A 9 20.88 -11.31 28.83
CA GLU A 9 21.67 -11.84 29.95
C GLU A 9 20.91 -11.74 31.28
N ARG A 10 20.22 -10.63 31.52
CA ARG A 10 19.41 -10.42 32.73
C ARG A 10 18.19 -11.31 32.79
N LEU A 11 17.51 -11.53 31.67
CA LEU A 11 16.38 -12.46 31.57
C LEU A 11 16.84 -13.92 31.77
N CYS A 12 17.97 -14.29 31.15
CA CYS A 12 18.60 -15.59 31.38
C CYS A 12 18.99 -15.79 32.85
N GLY A 13 19.55 -14.77 33.51
CA GLY A 13 19.85 -14.82 34.94
C GLY A 13 18.60 -14.95 35.82
N LEU A 14 17.47 -14.36 35.43
CA LEU A 14 16.19 -14.57 36.12
C LEU A 14 15.66 -15.98 35.95
N GLU A 15 15.78 -16.55 34.75
CA GLU A 15 15.38 -17.93 34.47
C GLU A 15 16.18 -18.92 35.32
N GLN A 16 17.49 -18.71 35.45
CA GLN A 16 18.35 -19.47 36.35
C GLN A 16 17.89 -19.36 37.81
N LEU A 17 17.57 -18.15 38.30
CA LEU A 17 17.05 -17.95 39.65
C LEU A 17 15.72 -18.68 39.89
N MET A 18 14.85 -18.73 38.88
CA MET A 18 13.59 -19.47 38.97
C MET A 18 13.82 -20.98 39.04
N HIS A 19 14.79 -21.51 38.27
CA HIS A 19 15.17 -22.91 38.34
C HIS A 19 15.76 -23.27 39.71
N ASP A 20 16.66 -22.43 40.23
CA ASP A 20 17.23 -22.58 41.57
C ASP A 20 16.15 -22.57 42.66
N ALA A 21 15.15 -21.70 42.55
CA ALA A 21 14.03 -21.67 43.48
C ALA A 21 13.23 -22.98 43.44
N ALA A 22 12.92 -23.50 42.24
CA ALA A 22 12.21 -24.77 42.09
C ALA A 22 12.99 -25.93 42.73
N TYR A 23 14.31 -25.97 42.55
CA TYR A 23 15.18 -26.95 43.19
C TYR A 23 15.13 -26.86 44.73
N VAL A 24 15.26 -25.65 45.29
CA VAL A 24 15.23 -25.44 46.75
C VAL A 24 13.87 -25.79 47.35
N VAL A 25 12.77 -25.53 46.63
CA VAL A 25 11.42 -25.96 47.03
C VAL A 25 11.31 -27.48 47.06
N GLN A 26 11.87 -28.17 46.07
CA GLN A 26 11.91 -29.64 46.04
C GLN A 26 12.71 -30.19 47.22
N GLU A 27 13.88 -29.64 47.53
CA GLU A 27 14.65 -30.04 48.71
C GLU A 27 13.87 -29.81 50.01
N GLN A 28 13.17 -28.68 50.13
CA GLN A 28 12.31 -28.38 51.28
C GLN A 28 11.21 -29.45 51.45
N SER A 29 10.60 -29.87 50.34
CA SER A 29 9.60 -30.95 50.32
C SER A 29 10.21 -32.27 50.77
N ASN A 30 11.41 -32.61 50.29
CA ASN A 30 12.12 -33.84 50.69
C ASN A 30 12.43 -33.86 52.19
N PHE A 31 12.92 -32.76 52.78
CA PHE A 31 13.16 -32.67 54.21
C PHE A 31 11.87 -32.80 55.03
N SER A 32 10.79 -32.15 54.59
CA SER A 32 9.47 -32.27 55.23
C SER A 32 8.97 -33.73 55.23
N GLN A 33 9.03 -34.40 54.08
CA GLN A 33 8.66 -35.82 53.97
C GLN A 33 9.54 -36.73 54.83
N ALA A 34 10.85 -36.44 54.93
CA ALA A 34 11.76 -37.21 55.77
C ALA A 34 11.42 -37.06 57.26
N LEU A 35 11.01 -35.87 57.71
CA LEU A 35 10.53 -35.66 59.08
C LEU A 35 9.26 -36.47 59.36
N LEU A 36 8.27 -36.41 58.46
CA LEU A 36 7.00 -37.16 58.59
C LEU A 36 7.23 -38.68 58.65
N LYS A 37 8.02 -39.23 57.72
CA LYS A 37 8.34 -40.68 57.70
C LYS A 37 9.05 -41.14 58.98
N ASN A 38 9.93 -40.30 59.51
CA ASN A 38 10.65 -40.57 60.74
C ASN A 38 9.73 -40.54 61.98
N GLN A 39 8.79 -39.59 62.01
CA GLN A 39 7.73 -39.53 63.03
C GLN A 39 6.85 -40.79 62.98
N ASP A 40 6.39 -41.19 61.80
CA ASP A 40 5.56 -42.39 61.60
C ASP A 40 6.29 -43.67 62.03
N ARG A 41 7.60 -43.75 61.76
CA ARG A 41 8.43 -44.90 62.17
C ARG A 41 8.63 -44.95 63.68
N ALA A 42 8.90 -43.81 64.31
CA ALA A 42 9.06 -43.73 65.76
C ALA A 42 7.79 -44.09 66.53
N GLY A 43 6.60 -43.78 65.98
CA GLY A 43 5.32 -44.21 66.54
C GLY A 43 5.05 -45.72 66.43
N LYS A 44 5.75 -46.44 65.54
CA LYS A 44 5.59 -47.89 65.34
C LYS A 44 6.66 -48.71 66.07
N VAL A 45 7.86 -48.15 66.24
CA VAL A 45 8.99 -48.80 66.91
C VAL A 45 8.98 -48.36 68.38
N ASN A 46 8.43 -49.21 69.26
CA ASN A 46 8.39 -48.99 70.71
C ASN A 46 9.77 -49.17 71.39
N ASP A 47 10.83 -48.61 70.79
CA ASP A 47 12.19 -48.62 71.32
C ASP A 47 12.62 -47.19 71.70
N PRO A 48 12.63 -46.84 73.00
CA PRO A 48 12.99 -45.50 73.45
C PRO A 48 14.46 -45.11 73.18
N SER A 49 15.33 -46.08 72.89
CA SER A 49 16.76 -45.82 72.68
C SER A 49 17.06 -45.04 71.39
N ILE A 50 16.11 -45.00 70.43
CA ILE A 50 16.28 -44.34 69.13
C ILE A 50 15.99 -42.83 69.16
N PHE A 51 15.35 -42.32 70.21
CA PHE A 51 14.90 -40.92 70.27
C PHE A 51 16.03 -39.89 70.22
N PRO A 52 17.17 -40.05 70.91
CA PRO A 52 18.27 -39.07 70.85
C PRO A 52 18.82 -38.87 69.43
N ASP A 53 18.96 -39.96 68.67
CA ASP A 53 19.44 -39.92 67.29
C ASP A 53 18.39 -39.30 66.35
N LEU A 54 17.11 -39.61 66.57
CA LEU A 54 16.00 -39.02 65.83
C LEU A 54 15.91 -37.50 66.04
N CYS A 55 15.99 -37.05 67.30
CA CYS A 55 16.02 -35.64 67.66
C CYS A 55 17.23 -34.93 67.03
N THR A 56 18.39 -35.58 67.01
CA THR A 56 19.59 -35.04 66.35
C THR A 56 19.40 -34.91 64.84
N SER A 57 18.78 -35.91 64.19
CA SER A 57 18.44 -35.90 62.76
C SER A 57 17.40 -34.81 62.43
N HIS A 58 16.34 -34.70 63.22
CA HIS A 58 15.32 -33.66 63.08
C HIS A 58 15.90 -32.26 63.21
N ARG A 59 16.75 -32.04 64.22
CA ARG A 59 17.44 -30.76 64.40
C ARG A 59 18.29 -30.40 63.17
N LYS A 60 19.02 -31.36 62.60
CA LYS A 60 19.79 -31.15 61.36
C LYS A 60 18.88 -30.80 60.17
N ASN A 61 17.81 -31.56 59.95
CA ASN A 61 16.85 -31.30 58.88
C ASN A 61 16.21 -29.91 59.01
N LEU A 62 15.79 -29.52 60.22
CA LEU A 62 15.23 -28.19 60.47
C LEU A 62 16.25 -27.06 60.21
N MET A 63 17.53 -27.26 60.53
CA MET A 63 18.58 -26.30 60.16
C MET A 63 18.75 -26.17 58.64
N HIS A 64 18.69 -27.27 57.89
CA HIS A 64 18.72 -27.23 56.42
C HIS A 64 17.47 -26.55 55.85
N MET A 65 16.29 -26.86 56.39
CA MET A 65 15.03 -26.24 56.01
C MET A 65 15.02 -24.72 56.26
N LEU A 66 15.65 -24.26 57.35
CA LEU A 66 15.81 -22.82 57.63
C LEU A 66 16.72 -22.15 56.59
N LYS A 67 17.85 -22.76 56.23
CA LYS A 67 18.76 -22.24 55.20
C LYS A 67 18.08 -22.16 53.83
N ASN A 68 17.32 -23.18 53.46
CA ASN A 68 16.54 -23.21 52.22
C ASN A 68 15.48 -22.11 52.20
N HIS A 69 14.78 -21.90 53.32
CA HIS A 69 13.83 -20.81 53.44
C HIS A 69 14.49 -19.43 53.26
N GLN A 70 15.65 -19.20 53.87
CA GLN A 70 16.43 -17.97 53.70
C GLN A 70 16.85 -17.77 52.24
N LYS A 71 17.31 -18.84 51.55
CA LYS A 71 17.65 -18.80 50.13
C LYS A 71 16.44 -18.45 49.26
N LEU A 72 15.27 -19.01 49.54
CA LEU A 72 14.03 -18.67 48.83
C LEU A 72 13.61 -17.22 49.04
N GLN A 73 13.76 -16.68 50.26
CA GLN A 73 13.50 -15.26 50.53
C GLN A 73 14.43 -14.34 49.73
N ASP A 74 15.72 -14.70 49.61
CA ASP A 74 16.68 -13.94 48.80
C ASP A 74 16.31 -13.97 47.31
N ILE A 75 16.04 -15.16 46.75
CA ILE A 75 15.63 -15.31 45.36
C ILE A 75 14.37 -14.48 45.09
N LYS A 76 13.35 -14.57 45.95
CA LYS A 76 12.12 -13.76 45.85
C LYS A 76 12.45 -12.26 45.80
N ARG A 77 13.29 -11.77 46.70
CA ARG A 77 13.69 -10.35 46.76
C ARG A 77 14.38 -9.91 45.47
N ARG A 78 15.28 -10.73 44.92
CA ARG A 78 15.98 -10.45 43.66
C ARG A 78 15.03 -10.40 42.47
N CYS A 79 14.08 -11.34 42.37
CA CYS A 79 13.06 -11.34 41.32
C CYS A 79 12.15 -10.10 41.38
N ILE A 80 11.73 -9.68 42.58
CA ILE A 80 10.92 -8.46 42.75
C ILE A 80 11.67 -7.24 42.23
N LYS A 81 12.92 -7.04 42.67
CA LYS A 81 13.75 -5.90 42.22
C LYS A 81 13.95 -5.89 40.70
N ALA A 82 14.23 -7.05 40.11
CA ALA A 82 14.43 -7.15 38.67
C ALA A 82 13.14 -6.83 37.89
N LYS A 83 11.98 -7.23 38.41
CA LYS A 83 10.67 -6.89 37.82
C LYS A 83 10.40 -5.39 37.90
N GLU A 84 10.63 -4.76 39.05
CA GLU A 84 10.45 -3.32 39.24
C GLU A 84 11.30 -2.52 38.25
N GLU A 85 12.60 -2.83 38.18
CA GLU A 85 13.51 -2.14 37.26
C GLU A 85 13.11 -2.32 35.79
N LEU A 86 12.69 -3.53 35.41
CA LEU A 86 12.20 -3.80 34.05
C LEU A 86 10.93 -3.00 33.74
N SER A 87 9.98 -2.97 34.67
CA SER A 87 8.73 -2.22 34.51
C SER A 87 8.97 -0.72 34.35
N GLU A 88 9.84 -0.13 35.17
CA GLU A 88 10.22 1.28 35.04
C GLU A 88 10.89 1.57 33.69
N ASN A 89 11.81 0.69 33.26
CA ASN A 89 12.50 0.85 31.99
C ASN A 89 11.55 0.79 30.79
N LEU A 90 10.65 -0.19 30.80
CA LEU A 90 9.62 -0.34 29.76
C LEU A 90 8.69 0.87 29.72
N HIS A 91 8.25 1.36 30.88
CA HIS A 91 7.37 2.53 30.95
C HIS A 91 8.00 3.79 30.32
N VAL A 92 9.26 4.09 30.66
CA VAL A 92 9.98 5.24 30.10
C VAL A 92 10.14 5.10 28.58
N ARG A 93 10.43 3.89 28.09
CA ARG A 93 10.58 3.63 26.65
C ARG A 93 9.26 3.76 25.90
N LEU A 94 8.17 3.21 26.44
CA LEU A 94 6.86 3.32 25.83
C LEU A 94 6.42 4.78 25.72
N LYS A 95 6.67 5.61 26.75
CA LYS A 95 6.45 7.06 26.66
C LYS A 95 7.23 7.72 25.53
N TRP A 96 8.48 7.31 25.31
CA TRP A 96 9.29 7.84 24.22
C TRP A 96 8.78 7.37 22.85
N ILE A 97 8.37 6.11 22.72
CA ILE A 97 7.75 5.58 21.50
C ILE A 97 6.49 6.40 21.16
N MET A 98 5.58 6.59 22.11
CA MET A 98 4.37 7.39 21.93
C MET A 98 4.69 8.83 21.49
N TYR A 99 5.73 9.45 22.07
CA TYR A 99 6.16 10.79 21.68
C TYR A 99 6.65 10.83 20.23
N ILE A 100 7.44 9.84 19.81
CA ILE A 100 7.94 9.76 18.43
C ILE A 100 6.83 9.45 17.45
N GLU A 101 5.93 8.52 17.77
CA GLU A 101 4.75 8.20 16.96
C GLU A 101 3.88 9.44 16.72
N ARG A 102 3.63 10.24 17.77
CA ARG A 102 2.89 11.50 17.63
C ARG A 102 3.58 12.47 16.68
N ARG A 103 4.91 12.62 16.81
CA ARG A 103 5.68 13.50 15.91
C ARG A 103 5.70 13.00 14.47
N LEU A 104 5.73 11.69 14.28
CA LEU A 104 5.66 11.06 12.97
C LEU A 104 4.30 11.31 12.32
N TYR A 105 3.21 11.16 13.07
CA TYR A 105 1.86 11.49 12.63
C TYR A 105 1.70 12.97 12.25
N GLU A 106 2.21 13.89 13.08
CA GLU A 106 2.21 15.33 12.78
C GLU A 106 3.03 15.68 11.52
N ALA A 107 4.14 14.97 11.29
CA ALA A 107 4.95 15.15 10.09
C ALA A 107 4.21 14.61 8.84
N ASP A 108 3.63 13.43 8.92
CA ASP A 108 2.86 12.79 7.83
C ASP A 108 1.66 13.65 7.40
N THR A 109 0.94 14.21 8.38
CA THR A 109 -0.17 15.13 8.13
C THR A 109 0.29 16.36 7.37
N ARG A 110 1.42 16.98 7.77
CA ARG A 110 1.97 18.13 7.06
C ARG A 110 2.43 17.79 5.65
N VAL A 111 3.08 16.65 5.46
CA VAL A 111 3.47 16.17 4.12
C VAL A 111 2.25 16.00 3.23
N SER A 112 1.18 15.39 3.73
CA SER A 112 -0.07 15.21 2.98
C SER A 112 -0.68 16.54 2.55
N MET A 113 -0.75 17.53 3.44
CA MET A 113 -1.23 18.89 3.13
C MET A 113 -0.39 19.58 2.06
N HIS A 114 0.94 19.45 2.14
CA HIS A 114 1.85 20.01 1.14
C HIS A 114 1.70 19.32 -0.22
N GLN A 115 1.52 17.99 -0.26
CA GLN A 115 1.28 17.27 -1.49
C GLN A 115 0.01 17.75 -2.21
N GLU A 116 -1.08 17.96 -1.46
CA GLU A 116 -2.33 18.47 -2.02
C GLU A 116 -2.17 19.90 -2.55
N SER A 117 -1.49 20.76 -1.80
CA SER A 117 -1.17 22.13 -2.23
C SER A 117 -0.36 22.15 -3.53
N VAL A 118 0.66 21.29 -3.64
CA VAL A 118 1.47 21.16 -4.85
C VAL A 118 0.64 20.66 -6.04
N ARG A 119 -0.26 19.68 -5.83
CA ARG A 119 -1.16 19.21 -6.90
C ARG A 119 -2.08 20.33 -7.40
N CYS A 120 -2.65 21.10 -6.49
CA CYS A 120 -3.50 22.25 -6.84
C CYS A 120 -2.71 23.30 -7.64
N LEU A 121 -1.52 23.68 -7.16
CA LEU A 121 -0.64 24.64 -7.85
C LEU A 121 -0.23 24.15 -9.24
N ALA A 122 0.08 22.86 -9.39
CA ALA A 122 0.41 22.28 -10.70
C ALA A 122 -0.76 22.41 -11.69
N GLY A 123 -2.00 22.17 -11.24
CA GLY A 123 -3.19 22.39 -12.06
C GLY A 123 -3.37 23.85 -12.48
N LEU A 124 -3.17 24.81 -11.57
CA LEU A 124 -3.24 26.23 -11.87
C LEU A 124 -2.16 26.65 -12.89
N LEU A 125 -0.94 26.14 -12.75
CA LEU A 125 0.16 26.38 -13.68
C LEU A 125 -0.17 25.91 -15.10
N GLN A 126 -0.83 24.75 -15.25
CA GLN A 126 -1.29 24.27 -16.56
C GLN A 126 -2.28 25.24 -17.19
N VAL A 127 -3.23 25.78 -16.42
CA VAL A 127 -4.19 26.77 -16.93
C VAL A 127 -3.48 28.06 -17.37
N VAL A 128 -2.53 28.55 -16.57
CA VAL A 128 -1.72 29.73 -16.92
C VAL A 128 -0.93 29.50 -18.21
N GLU A 129 -0.36 28.32 -18.39
CA GLU A 129 0.33 27.95 -19.63
C GLU A 129 -0.61 27.94 -20.84
N GLN A 130 -1.84 27.43 -20.68
CA GLN A 130 -2.85 27.46 -21.74
C GLN A 130 -3.27 28.90 -22.08
N ILE A 131 -3.46 29.75 -21.08
CA ILE A 131 -3.79 31.17 -21.28
C ILE A 131 -2.66 31.87 -22.04
N HIS A 132 -1.39 31.60 -21.71
CA HIS A 132 -0.25 32.17 -22.43
C HIS A 132 -0.22 31.74 -23.92
N ARG A 133 -0.57 30.48 -24.21
CA ARG A 133 -0.61 29.95 -25.58
C ARG A 133 -1.87 30.37 -26.36
N ALA A 134 -2.95 30.73 -25.67
CA ALA A 134 -4.25 30.98 -26.26
C ALA A 134 -4.26 32.04 -27.38
N PRO A 135 -3.59 33.21 -27.28
CA PRO A 135 -3.60 34.22 -28.34
C PRO A 135 -3.02 33.70 -29.67
N ARG A 136 -1.92 32.94 -29.59
CA ARG A 136 -1.28 32.34 -30.77
C ARG A 136 -2.18 31.28 -31.40
N VAL A 137 -2.77 30.40 -30.60
CA VAL A 137 -3.67 29.35 -31.09
C VAL A 137 -4.93 29.97 -31.71
N TYR A 138 -5.49 31.00 -31.07
CA TYR A 138 -6.64 31.74 -31.57
C TYR A 138 -6.35 32.40 -32.92
N ALA A 139 -5.23 33.12 -33.04
CA ALA A 139 -4.82 33.73 -34.31
C ALA A 139 -4.68 32.69 -35.43
N ALA A 140 -4.02 31.56 -35.15
CA ALA A 140 -3.88 30.47 -36.11
C ALA A 140 -5.23 29.87 -36.52
N ALA A 141 -6.16 29.71 -35.57
CA ALA A 141 -7.51 29.22 -35.83
C ALA A 141 -8.29 30.18 -36.74
N VAL A 142 -8.24 31.49 -36.48
CA VAL A 142 -8.88 32.51 -37.33
C VAL A 142 -8.32 32.49 -38.76
N THR A 143 -6.99 32.40 -38.90
CA THR A 143 -6.34 32.29 -40.22
C THR A 143 -6.81 31.03 -40.96
N GLU A 144 -6.88 29.89 -40.27
CA GLU A 144 -7.31 28.62 -40.87
C GLU A 144 -8.79 28.66 -41.29
N VAL A 145 -9.67 29.30 -40.50
CA VAL A 145 -11.07 29.52 -40.87
C VAL A 145 -11.18 30.35 -42.15
N ALA A 146 -10.44 31.47 -42.24
CA ALA A 146 -10.43 32.32 -43.43
C ALA A 146 -9.91 31.56 -44.66
N ARG A 147 -8.84 30.77 -44.51
CA ARG A 147 -8.26 29.94 -45.57
C ARG A 147 -9.25 28.89 -46.07
N ARG A 148 -9.93 28.18 -45.17
CA ARG A 148 -10.96 27.18 -45.52
C ARG A 148 -12.14 27.82 -46.24
N HIS A 149 -12.58 29.00 -45.80
CA HIS A 149 -13.65 29.73 -46.47
C HIS A 149 -13.26 30.17 -47.89
N ALA A 150 -12.04 30.71 -48.06
CA ALA A 150 -11.51 31.07 -49.37
C ALA A 150 -11.41 29.86 -50.31
N PHE A 151 -10.92 28.73 -49.80
CA PHE A 151 -10.86 27.48 -50.56
C PHE A 151 -12.25 27.01 -50.99
N SER A 152 -13.22 26.94 -50.07
CA SER A 152 -14.59 26.50 -50.41
C SER A 152 -15.23 27.37 -51.49
N ARG A 153 -15.03 28.69 -51.43
CA ARG A 153 -15.54 29.60 -52.47
C ARG A 153 -14.89 29.35 -53.82
N ALA A 154 -13.56 29.25 -53.86
CA ALA A 154 -12.83 28.99 -55.09
C ALA A 154 -13.20 27.63 -55.70
N PHE A 155 -13.34 26.61 -54.85
CA PHE A 155 -13.74 25.27 -55.26
C PHE A 155 -15.16 25.25 -55.85
N LEU A 156 -16.12 25.93 -55.21
CA LEU A 156 -17.49 26.02 -55.72
C LEU A 156 -17.54 26.78 -57.05
N GLN A 157 -16.81 27.88 -57.17
CA GLN A 157 -16.73 28.63 -58.42
C GLN A 157 -16.16 27.76 -59.55
N TRP A 158 -15.04 27.09 -59.30
CA TRP A 158 -14.43 26.16 -60.25
C TRP A 158 -15.40 25.05 -60.65
N ALA A 159 -16.09 24.42 -59.68
CA ALA A 159 -17.05 23.35 -59.96
C ALA A 159 -18.25 23.85 -60.78
N SER A 160 -18.76 25.06 -60.49
CA SER A 160 -19.84 25.69 -61.26
C SER A 160 -19.40 26.02 -62.70
N GLU A 161 -18.21 26.57 -62.88
CA GLU A 161 -17.64 26.85 -64.21
C GLU A 161 -17.46 25.56 -65.03
N LEU A 162 -16.90 24.52 -64.41
CA LEU A 162 -16.74 23.21 -65.04
C LEU A 162 -18.09 22.58 -65.42
N SER A 163 -19.08 22.65 -64.52
CA SER A 163 -20.43 22.14 -64.79
C SER A 163 -21.09 22.90 -65.94
N SER A 164 -20.91 24.22 -66.01
CA SER A 164 -21.45 25.06 -67.08
C SER A 164 -20.81 24.71 -68.43
N GLN A 165 -19.47 24.63 -68.47
CA GLN A 165 -18.73 24.27 -69.67
C GLN A 165 -19.10 22.86 -70.17
N SER A 166 -19.14 21.88 -69.25
CA SER A 166 -19.57 20.51 -69.55
C SER A 166 -21.00 20.48 -70.09
N GLY A 167 -21.91 21.24 -69.48
CA GLY A 167 -23.29 21.36 -69.93
C GLY A 167 -23.43 22.05 -71.30
N GLU A 168 -22.56 23.01 -71.62
CA GLU A 168 -22.53 23.65 -72.93
C GLU A 168 -22.01 22.69 -74.01
N VAL A 169 -20.93 21.96 -73.74
CA VAL A 169 -20.41 20.93 -74.65
C VAL A 169 -21.47 19.87 -74.92
N TRP A 170 -22.14 19.38 -73.89
CA TRP A 170 -23.24 18.42 -74.03
C TRP A 170 -24.37 18.98 -74.89
N ARG A 171 -24.78 20.24 -74.65
CA ARG A 171 -25.86 20.88 -75.40
C ARG A 171 -25.52 21.05 -76.88
N ARG A 172 -24.28 21.47 -77.19
CA ARG A 172 -23.81 21.60 -78.58
C ARG A 172 -23.83 20.25 -79.31
N GLU A 173 -23.37 19.18 -78.66
CA GLU A 173 -23.41 17.83 -79.22
C GLU A 173 -24.86 17.38 -79.47
N VAL A 174 -25.76 17.59 -78.49
CA VAL A 174 -27.19 17.28 -78.64
C VAL A 174 -27.82 18.05 -79.80
N GLU A 175 -27.52 19.34 -79.93
CA GLU A 175 -28.06 20.17 -81.01
C GLU A 175 -27.51 19.73 -82.38
N ALA A 176 -26.22 19.40 -82.47
CA ALA A 176 -25.63 18.84 -83.69
C ALA A 176 -26.25 17.49 -84.09
N ARG A 177 -26.45 16.57 -83.13
CA ARG A 177 -27.13 15.28 -83.38
C ARG A 177 -28.58 15.46 -83.79
N ARG A 178 -29.32 16.37 -83.14
CA ARG A 178 -30.71 16.70 -83.50
C ARG A 178 -30.79 17.31 -84.90
N GLY A 179 -29.89 18.23 -85.23
CA GLY A 179 -29.81 18.83 -86.57
C GLY A 179 -29.53 17.78 -87.64
N PHE A 180 -28.57 16.89 -87.41
CA PHE A 180 -28.27 15.79 -88.32
C PHE A 180 -29.44 14.80 -88.46
N SER A 181 -30.08 14.42 -87.35
CA SER A 181 -31.24 13.51 -87.35
C SER A 181 -32.43 14.07 -88.14
N GLN A 182 -32.66 15.39 -88.14
CA GLN A 182 -33.70 16.01 -88.97
C GLN A 182 -33.53 15.71 -90.46
N ASP A 183 -32.29 15.73 -90.97
CA ASP A 183 -32.00 15.46 -92.38
C ASP A 183 -31.83 13.94 -92.66
N PHE A 184 -31.31 13.18 -91.69
CA PHE A 184 -30.92 11.77 -91.88
C PHE A 184 -32.08 10.78 -91.65
N SER A 185 -33.00 11.07 -90.73
CA SER A 185 -34.07 10.15 -90.31
C SER A 185 -35.07 9.78 -91.41
N THR A 186 -35.20 10.62 -92.45
CA THR A 186 -36.07 10.36 -93.62
C THR A 186 -35.32 9.79 -94.83
N HIS A 187 -34.00 9.66 -94.74
CA HIS A 187 -33.14 9.22 -95.84
C HIS A 187 -32.98 7.68 -95.85
N PHE A 188 -32.91 7.06 -97.03
CA PHE A 188 -32.82 5.60 -97.16
C PHE A 188 -31.57 4.99 -96.48
N LEU A 189 -30.50 5.79 -96.34
CA LEU A 189 -29.26 5.41 -95.66
C LEU A 189 -29.42 5.24 -94.14
N ALA A 190 -30.51 5.71 -93.53
CA ALA A 190 -30.77 5.51 -92.10
C ALA A 190 -30.77 4.03 -91.69
N SER A 191 -31.21 3.15 -92.60
CA SER A 191 -31.22 1.69 -92.41
C SER A 191 -29.82 1.07 -92.28
N LEU A 192 -28.76 1.76 -92.72
CA LEU A 192 -27.38 1.28 -92.70
C LEU A 192 -26.62 1.67 -91.42
N PHE A 193 -27.12 2.62 -90.62
CA PHE A 193 -26.42 3.17 -89.45
C PHE A 193 -27.35 3.21 -88.22
N PRO A 194 -27.61 2.06 -87.57
CA PRO A 194 -28.46 2.00 -86.39
C PRO A 194 -27.82 2.71 -85.18
N GLY A 195 -28.65 3.36 -84.35
CA GLY A 195 -28.20 4.09 -83.15
C GLY A 195 -27.84 5.57 -83.37
N MET A 196 -27.96 6.08 -84.60
CA MET A 196 -27.70 7.51 -84.89
C MET A 196 -28.76 8.47 -84.32
N GLU A 197 -29.83 7.94 -83.72
CA GLU A 197 -30.86 8.71 -82.99
C GLU A 197 -30.54 8.88 -81.50
N ASP A 198 -29.48 8.23 -81.00
CA ASP A 198 -29.14 8.24 -79.58
C ASP A 198 -28.57 9.58 -79.14
N LEU A 199 -29.08 10.11 -78.03
CA LEU A 199 -28.53 11.30 -77.38
C LEU A 199 -27.34 10.92 -76.48
N PRO A 200 -26.33 11.79 -76.35
CA PRO A 200 -25.26 11.59 -75.38
C PRO A 200 -25.84 11.47 -73.95
N PRO A 201 -25.25 10.61 -73.09
CA PRO A 201 -25.72 10.35 -71.74
C PRO A 201 -25.63 11.57 -70.82
#